data_AF-A0A812XBV3-F1
#
_entry.id   AF-A0A812XBV3-F1
#
_cell.length_a   1.000
_cell.length_b   1.000
_cell.length_c   1.000
_cell.angle_alpha   90.00
_cell.angle_beta   90.00
_cell.angle_gamma   90.00
#
_symmetry.space_group_name_H-M   'P 1'
#
loop_
_entity.id
_entity.type
_entity.pdbx_description
1 polymer ?
#
loop_
_entity_poly.entity_id
_entity_poly.type
_entity_poly.pdbx_seq_one_letter_code
_entity_poly.pdbx_strand_id
1 'polypeptide(L)'
;MHWVQPQYKQPERETVFGDADAGMDLDTDALASLLNCAPSSLKRCAPQRKWKEGVKVLEDTRAQNIAIGLRRQPPPKDICEAFATLELSRLALSDDLVELITNVLPTPEETQKLKIHQDSPENLRDIEQKVLPFCFLPRATARLRVFRFAALHTESAAMYLQRCQTLHLAATEARSSQELRRVLAVNH
;
A
#
# COMPACT_ATOMS: atom_id res chain seq x y z
N MET A 1 -22.66 -14.47 -10.76
CA MET A 1 -21.96 -13.40 -11.50
C MET A 1 -21.89 -12.16 -10.62
N HIS A 2 -20.72 -11.51 -10.52
CA HIS A 2 -20.55 -10.25 -9.77
C HIS A 2 -20.87 -9.07 -10.68
N TRP A 3 -22.12 -8.95 -11.09
CA TRP A 3 -22.57 -7.80 -11.85
C TRP A 3 -23.09 -6.72 -10.89
N VAL A 4 -22.93 -5.45 -11.25
CA VAL A 4 -23.50 -4.32 -10.53
C VAL A 4 -24.72 -3.85 -11.32
N GLN A 5 -25.88 -3.88 -10.68
CA GLN A 5 -27.13 -3.50 -11.31
C GLN A 5 -27.14 -1.99 -11.64
N PRO A 6 -27.31 -1.60 -12.92
CA PRO A 6 -27.36 -0.21 -13.28
C PRO A 6 -28.62 0.43 -12.72
N GLN A 7 -28.45 1.53 -12.00
CA GLN A 7 -29.55 2.31 -11.43
C GLN A 7 -29.89 3.49 -12.34
N TYR A 8 -30.51 3.22 -13.49
CA TYR A 8 -31.04 4.28 -14.35
C TYR A 8 -32.44 4.68 -13.87
N LYS A 9 -32.72 5.99 -13.81
CA LYS A 9 -34.06 6.49 -13.46
C LYS A 9 -35.08 6.31 -14.59
N GLN A 10 -34.61 6.23 -15.84
CA GLN A 10 -35.40 5.98 -17.04
C GLN A 10 -34.54 5.21 -18.06
N PRO A 11 -34.70 3.88 -18.21
CA PRO A 11 -33.84 3.07 -19.08
C PRO A 11 -34.10 3.23 -20.58
N GLU A 12 -35.29 3.70 -20.95
CA GLU A 12 -35.88 3.60 -22.30
C GLU A 12 -35.38 4.65 -23.30
N ARG A 13 -34.66 5.71 -22.89
CA ARG A 13 -34.43 6.87 -23.80
C ARG A 13 -33.03 7.10 -24.31
N GLU A 14 -31.97 6.62 -23.64
CA GLU A 14 -30.59 6.93 -24.05
C GLU A 14 -29.58 5.83 -23.65
N THR A 15 -30.02 4.58 -23.51
CA THR A 15 -29.10 3.47 -23.19
C THR A 15 -29.18 2.36 -24.23
N VAL A 16 -28.08 1.64 -24.40
CA VAL A 16 -27.99 0.44 -25.27
C VAL A 16 -29.00 -0.66 -24.86
N PHE A 17 -29.57 -0.55 -23.65
CA PHE A 17 -30.59 -1.47 -23.14
C PHE A 17 -32.03 -1.10 -23.56
N GLY A 18 -32.27 0.08 -24.12
CA GLY A 18 -33.61 0.50 -24.56
C GLY A 18 -34.14 -0.30 -25.76
N ASP A 19 -33.24 -0.70 -26.66
CA ASP A 19 -33.56 -1.52 -27.84
C ASP A 19 -33.30 -3.03 -27.60
N ALA A 20 -32.91 -3.41 -26.38
CA ALA A 20 -32.57 -4.78 -26.05
C ALA A 20 -33.84 -5.60 -25.79
N ASP A 21 -34.21 -6.46 -26.73
CA ASP A 21 -35.30 -7.41 -26.55
C ASP A 21 -34.87 -8.51 -25.57
N ALA A 22 -35.61 -8.66 -24.46
CA ALA A 22 -35.40 -9.73 -23.49
C ALA A 22 -35.92 -11.10 -23.99
N GLY A 23 -36.59 -11.13 -25.15
CA GLY A 23 -37.16 -12.31 -25.77
C GLY A 23 -36.16 -13.18 -26.52
N MET A 24 -35.09 -13.62 -25.86
CA MET A 24 -34.25 -14.69 -26.40
C MET A 24 -34.72 -16.04 -25.83
N ASP A 25 -35.05 -17.00 -26.71
CA ASP A 25 -35.33 -18.39 -26.33
C ASP A 25 -34.02 -19.04 -25.86
N LEU A 26 -33.73 -18.90 -24.57
CA LEU A 26 -32.57 -19.49 -23.92
C LEU A 26 -33.00 -20.78 -23.21
N ASP A 27 -32.35 -21.89 -23.55
CA ASP A 27 -32.56 -23.16 -22.84
C ASP A 27 -32.00 -23.07 -21.41
N THR A 28 -32.91 -22.73 -20.49
CA THR A 28 -32.59 -22.56 -19.06
C THR A 28 -32.15 -23.86 -18.38
N ASP A 29 -32.58 -25.03 -18.87
CA ASP A 29 -32.24 -26.33 -18.28
C ASP A 29 -30.82 -26.77 -18.66
N ALA A 30 -30.42 -26.53 -19.91
CA ALA A 30 -29.04 -26.71 -20.35
C ALA A 30 -28.09 -25.76 -19.62
N LEU A 31 -28.49 -24.50 -19.45
CA LEU A 31 -27.73 -23.50 -18.68
C LEU A 31 -27.58 -23.91 -17.21
N ALA A 32 -28.67 -24.38 -16.59
CA ALA A 32 -28.65 -24.88 -15.23
C ALA A 32 -27.70 -26.08 -15.10
N SER A 33 -27.70 -27.01 -16.06
CA SER A 33 -26.82 -28.19 -16.04
C SER A 33 -25.34 -27.81 -16.18
N LEU A 34 -25.00 -26.81 -17.00
CA LEU A 34 -23.63 -26.30 -17.17
C LEU A 34 -23.12 -25.51 -15.96
N LEU A 35 -23.99 -24.68 -15.36
CA LEU A 35 -23.63 -23.82 -14.23
C LEU A 35 -23.70 -24.55 -12.89
N ASN A 36 -24.52 -25.60 -12.78
CA ASN A 36 -24.60 -26.46 -11.62
C ASN A 36 -23.47 -27.50 -11.66
N CYS A 37 -22.25 -27.00 -11.77
CA CYS A 37 -21.05 -27.79 -11.54
C CYS A 37 -21.12 -28.30 -10.10
N ALA A 38 -21.43 -29.59 -9.94
CA ALA A 38 -21.39 -30.26 -8.64
C ALA A 38 -20.04 -29.94 -7.96
N PRO A 39 -20.00 -29.72 -6.64
CA PRO A 39 -18.78 -29.31 -5.94
C PRO A 39 -17.76 -30.46 -5.93
N SER A 40 -17.07 -30.65 -7.04
CA SER A 40 -15.87 -31.47 -7.12
C SER A 40 -14.73 -30.67 -6.50
N SER A 41 -14.61 -30.82 -5.19
CA SER A 41 -13.34 -30.85 -4.46
C SER A 41 -12.30 -29.75 -4.73
N LEU A 42 -12.71 -28.51 -5.00
CA LEU A 42 -11.86 -27.33 -4.81
C LEU A 42 -12.15 -26.69 -3.45
N LYS A 43 -12.12 -27.50 -2.37
CA LYS A 43 -11.96 -26.97 -1.01
C LYS A 43 -10.50 -26.55 -0.83
N ARG A 44 -10.17 -25.35 -1.29
CA ARG A 44 -9.24 -24.47 -0.57
C ARG A 44 -9.99 -23.27 -0.04
N CYS A 45 -11.06 -23.52 0.72
CA CYS A 45 -11.48 -22.56 1.73
C CYS A 45 -10.54 -22.74 2.91
N ALA A 46 -9.46 -21.96 2.93
CA ALA A 46 -8.81 -21.64 4.20
C ALA A 46 -9.91 -21.27 5.20
N PRO A 47 -9.86 -21.75 6.46
CA PRO A 47 -10.91 -21.48 7.42
C PRO A 47 -11.14 -19.98 7.46
N GLN A 48 -12.33 -19.54 7.04
CA GLN A 48 -12.75 -18.17 7.27
C GLN A 48 -12.84 -18.02 8.79
N ARG A 49 -11.75 -17.53 9.38
CA ARG A 49 -11.72 -17.08 10.76
C ARG A 49 -12.86 -16.08 10.83
N LYS A 50 -13.96 -16.46 11.50
CA LYS A 50 -15.05 -15.56 11.82
C LYS A 50 -14.41 -14.39 12.56
N TRP A 51 -14.29 -13.26 11.88
CA TRP A 51 -13.87 -12.02 12.51
C TRP A 51 -14.96 -11.74 13.55
N LYS A 52 -14.57 -11.50 14.80
CA LYS A 52 -15.55 -11.13 15.82
C LYS A 52 -16.36 -9.94 15.27
N GLU A 53 -17.70 -10.00 15.36
CA GLU A 53 -18.61 -8.87 15.11
C GLU A 53 -18.33 -7.77 16.16
N GLY A 54 -17.20 -7.08 16.01
CA GLY A 54 -16.87 -5.89 16.77
C GLY A 54 -17.33 -4.63 16.05
N VAL A 55 -17.33 -3.52 16.77
CA VAL A 55 -17.60 -2.18 16.25
C VAL A 55 -16.66 -1.92 15.07
N LYS A 56 -17.28 -1.63 13.92
CA LYS A 56 -16.58 -1.29 12.68
C LYS A 56 -16.44 0.23 12.61
N VAL A 57 -15.21 0.70 12.67
CA VAL A 57 -14.90 2.14 12.53
C VAL A 57 -14.34 2.43 11.13
N LEU A 58 -13.58 1.47 10.59
CA LEU A 58 -13.03 1.52 9.24
C LEU A 58 -14.02 0.91 8.24
N GLU A 59 -14.08 1.48 7.04
CA GLU A 59 -14.81 0.87 5.91
C GLU A 59 -14.32 -0.55 5.63
N ASP A 60 -15.22 -1.45 5.23
CA ASP A 60 -14.90 -2.88 5.08
C ASP A 60 -13.76 -3.13 4.07
N THR A 61 -13.70 -2.36 2.98
CA THR A 61 -12.62 -2.44 1.99
C THR A 61 -11.29 -1.94 2.55
N ARG A 62 -11.30 -0.83 3.29
CA ARG A 62 -10.12 -0.25 3.95
C ARG A 62 -9.56 -1.22 4.99
N ALA A 63 -10.43 -1.73 5.86
CA ALA A 63 -10.14 -2.75 6.85
C ALA A 63 -9.50 -4.01 6.22
N GLN A 64 -10.08 -4.49 5.11
CA GLN A 64 -9.56 -5.66 4.42
C GLN A 64 -8.18 -5.41 3.80
N ASN A 65 -7.95 -4.25 3.18
CA ASN A 65 -6.65 -3.89 2.61
C ASN A 65 -5.55 -3.82 3.68
N ILE A 66 -5.85 -3.20 4.82
CA ILE A 66 -4.94 -3.15 5.97
C ILE A 66 -4.66 -4.58 6.47
N ALA A 67 -5.70 -5.41 6.60
CA ALA A 67 -5.55 -6.80 7.05
C ALA A 67 -4.67 -7.63 6.13
N ILE A 68 -4.82 -7.50 4.81
CA ILE A 68 -3.97 -8.17 3.81
C ILE A 68 -2.53 -7.69 3.94
N GLY A 69 -2.32 -6.37 4.04
CA GLY A 69 -1.00 -5.78 4.21
C GLY A 69 -0.27 -6.31 5.45
N LEU A 70 -0.92 -6.25 6.61
CA LEU A 70 -0.36 -6.73 7.89
C LEU A 70 -0.13 -8.26 7.91
N ARG A 71 -0.88 -9.04 7.12
CA ARG A 71 -0.63 -10.48 6.96
C ARG A 71 0.58 -10.77 6.08
N ARG A 72 0.78 -9.98 5.02
CA ARG A 72 1.91 -10.14 4.11
C ARG A 72 3.23 -9.83 4.82
N GLN A 73 3.25 -8.78 5.64
CA GLN A 73 4.43 -8.40 6.38
C GLN A 73 4.03 -7.84 7.75
N PRO A 74 4.10 -8.65 8.83
CA PRO A 74 3.73 -8.20 10.15
C PRO A 74 4.78 -7.20 10.68
N PRO A 75 4.36 -6.05 11.21
CA PRO A 75 5.30 -5.13 11.84
C PRO A 75 5.84 -5.73 13.16
N PRO A 76 7.05 -5.34 13.58
CA PRO A 76 7.59 -5.72 14.89
C PRO A 76 6.67 -5.27 16.03
N LYS A 77 6.63 -6.03 17.12
CA LYS A 77 5.76 -5.71 18.28
C LYS A 77 6.09 -4.34 18.89
N ASP A 78 7.38 -4.01 18.89
CA ASP A 78 7.90 -2.81 19.54
C ASP A 78 7.84 -1.59 18.62
N ILE A 79 7.17 -1.69 17.47
CA ILE A 79 7.15 -0.64 16.47
C ILE A 79 6.55 0.67 17.02
N CYS A 80 5.45 0.57 17.77
CA CYS A 80 4.79 1.75 18.36
C CYS A 80 5.68 2.42 19.41
N GLU A 81 6.44 1.62 20.18
CA GLU A 81 7.40 2.12 21.15
C GLU A 81 8.57 2.83 20.45
N ALA A 82 9.14 2.22 19.43
CA ALA A 82 10.21 2.85 18.66
C ALA A 82 9.77 4.12 17.93
N PHE A 83 8.52 4.17 17.47
CA PHE A 83 7.93 5.41 16.98
C PHE A 83 7.91 6.48 18.07
N ALA A 84 7.55 6.12 19.30
CA ALA A 84 7.49 7.05 20.43
C ALA A 84 8.87 7.55 20.86
N THR A 85 9.88 6.68 20.90
CA THR A 85 11.26 6.98 21.32
C THR A 85 12.16 7.48 20.20
N LEU A 86 11.69 7.47 18.94
CA LEU A 86 12.45 7.80 17.73
C LEU A 86 13.59 6.82 17.39
N GLU A 87 13.60 5.64 18.01
CA GLU A 87 14.58 4.57 17.80
C GLU A 87 14.19 3.62 16.65
N LEU A 88 13.63 4.15 15.56
CA LEU A 88 13.22 3.32 14.41
C LEU A 88 14.42 2.65 13.71
N SER A 89 15.62 3.25 13.80
CA SER A 89 16.89 2.70 13.30
C SER A 89 17.18 1.29 13.82
N ARG A 90 16.81 1.00 15.08
CA ARG A 90 17.02 -0.30 15.72
C ARG A 90 16.20 -1.43 15.10
N LEU A 91 15.06 -1.11 14.48
CA LEU A 91 14.12 -2.11 13.99
C LEU A 91 14.48 -2.73 12.63
N ALA A 92 15.53 -2.24 11.97
CA ALA A 92 15.95 -2.70 10.63
C ALA A 92 14.75 -2.84 9.67
N LEU A 93 13.88 -1.81 9.63
CA LEU A 93 12.67 -1.83 8.81
C LEU A 93 13.04 -1.84 7.32
N SER A 94 12.49 -2.78 6.55
CA SER A 94 12.63 -2.76 5.09
C SER A 94 11.84 -1.61 4.47
N ASP A 95 12.24 -1.18 3.28
CA ASP A 95 11.57 -0.11 2.54
C ASP A 95 10.08 -0.43 2.30
N ASP A 96 9.79 -1.68 1.91
CA ASP A 96 8.43 -2.21 1.74
C ASP A 96 7.59 -2.13 3.02
N LEU A 97 8.20 -2.38 4.18
CA LEU A 97 7.52 -2.30 5.46
C LEU A 97 7.18 -0.86 5.80
N VAL A 98 8.10 0.08 5.57
CA VAL A 98 7.88 1.51 5.80
C VAL A 98 6.72 2.00 4.96
N GLU A 99 6.65 1.61 3.69
CA GLU A 99 5.53 1.95 2.80
C GLU A 99 4.22 1.30 3.26
N LEU A 100 4.27 0.02 3.64
CA LEU A 100 3.12 -0.67 4.20
C LEU A 100 2.59 0.05 5.45
N ILE A 101 3.44 0.37 6.42
CA ILE A 101 3.04 1.07 7.65
C ILE A 101 2.44 2.43 7.29
N THR A 102 3.06 3.17 6.36
CA THR A 102 2.54 4.46 5.89
C THR A 102 1.10 4.33 5.38
N ASN A 103 0.80 3.26 4.66
CA ASN A 103 -0.55 2.98 4.13
C ASN A 103 -1.54 2.49 5.21
N VAL A 104 -1.04 1.86 6.28
CA VAL A 104 -1.83 1.37 7.41
C VAL A 104 -2.18 2.48 8.42
N LEU A 105 -1.39 3.56 8.47
CA LEU A 105 -1.65 4.69 9.37
C LEU A 105 -3.09 5.22 9.14
N PRO A 106 -3.87 5.40 10.23
CA PRO A 106 -5.21 5.93 10.12
C PRO A 106 -5.20 7.39 9.67
N THR A 107 -6.19 7.78 8.88
CA THR A 107 -6.42 9.18 8.52
C THR A 107 -6.82 10.00 9.75
N PRO A 108 -6.72 11.34 9.74
CA PRO A 108 -7.15 12.15 10.88
C PRO A 108 -8.62 11.92 11.27
N GLU A 109 -9.50 11.68 10.30
CA GLU A 109 -10.91 11.36 10.55
C GLU A 109 -11.08 9.99 11.21
N GLU A 110 -10.41 8.95 10.68
CA GLU A 110 -10.40 7.60 11.25
C GLU A 110 -9.83 7.62 12.67
N THR A 111 -8.77 8.40 12.90
CA THR A 111 -8.10 8.57 14.19
C THR A 111 -9.05 9.14 15.23
N GLN A 112 -9.86 10.14 14.88
CA GLN A 112 -10.84 10.72 15.80
C GLN A 112 -11.89 9.69 16.20
N LYS A 113 -12.44 8.93 15.24
CA LYS A 113 -13.44 7.90 15.50
C LYS A 113 -12.87 6.75 16.33
N LEU A 114 -11.65 6.31 16.05
CA LEU A 114 -10.98 5.24 16.77
C LEU A 114 -10.66 5.62 18.23
N LYS A 115 -10.27 6.88 18.47
CA LYS A 115 -9.95 7.37 19.82
C LYS A 115 -11.14 7.35 20.79
N ILE A 116 -12.38 7.45 20.28
CA ILE A 116 -13.59 7.34 21.12
C ILE A 116 -13.67 5.96 21.81
N HIS A 117 -13.10 4.93 21.17
CA HIS A 117 -13.12 3.56 21.66
C HIS A 117 -11.84 3.15 22.38
N GLN A 118 -11.00 4.11 22.80
CA GLN A 118 -9.72 3.82 23.46
C GLN A 118 -9.87 3.06 24.79
N ASP A 119 -10.98 3.29 25.51
CA ASP A 119 -11.23 2.71 26.83
C ASP A 119 -11.92 1.33 26.76
N SER A 120 -12.37 0.92 25.57
CA SER A 120 -13.00 -0.39 25.34
C SER A 120 -12.54 -1.00 24.01
N PRO A 121 -11.23 -1.22 23.82
CA PRO A 121 -10.68 -1.73 22.58
C PRO A 121 -11.19 -3.13 22.25
N GLU A 122 -11.55 -3.95 23.23
CA GLU A 122 -12.11 -5.29 23.03
C GLU A 122 -13.43 -5.31 22.24
N ASN A 123 -14.16 -4.20 22.23
CA ASN A 123 -15.41 -4.06 21.48
C ASN A 123 -15.16 -3.78 19.99
N LEU A 124 -13.96 -3.33 19.62
CA LEU A 124 -13.59 -3.06 18.23
C LEU A 124 -13.35 -4.38 17.48
N ARG A 125 -13.57 -4.38 16.16
CA ARG A 125 -13.16 -5.49 15.31
C ARG A 125 -11.62 -5.65 15.33
N ASP A 126 -11.13 -6.87 15.10
CA ASP A 126 -9.71 -7.24 15.21
C ASP A 126 -8.73 -6.30 14.46
N ILE A 127 -9.14 -5.69 13.34
CA ILE A 127 -8.28 -4.79 12.58
C ILE A 127 -8.21 -3.40 13.21
N GLU A 128 -9.34 -2.87 13.67
CA GLU A 128 -9.40 -1.63 14.43
C GLU A 128 -8.55 -1.71 15.69
N GLN A 129 -8.59 -2.83 16.41
CA GLN A 129 -7.72 -3.06 17.57
C GLN A 129 -6.22 -2.96 17.21
N LYS A 130 -5.83 -3.44 16.03
CA LYS A 130 -4.45 -3.36 15.54
C LYS A 130 -4.06 -1.97 15.05
N VAL A 131 -5.02 -1.19 14.56
CA VAL A 131 -4.79 0.17 14.05
C VAL A 131 -4.84 1.21 15.19
N LEU A 132 -5.57 0.94 16.27
CA LEU A 132 -5.76 1.84 17.40
C LEU A 132 -4.44 2.38 18.01
N PRO A 133 -3.38 1.58 18.24
CA PRO A 133 -2.10 2.11 18.75
C PRO A 133 -1.48 3.19 17.85
N PHE A 134 -1.66 3.10 16.53
CA PHE A 134 -1.13 4.08 15.58
C PHE A 134 -1.82 5.44 15.69
N CYS A 135 -3.04 5.51 16.24
CA CYS A 135 -3.79 6.75 16.47
C CYS A 135 -3.10 7.69 17.49
N PHE A 136 -2.29 7.11 18.37
CA PHE A 136 -1.60 7.83 19.44
C PHE A 136 -0.18 8.24 19.06
N LEU A 137 0.29 7.88 17.85
CA LEU A 137 1.62 8.22 17.39
C LEU A 137 1.63 9.62 16.78
N PRO A 138 2.18 10.63 17.46
CA PRO A 138 2.21 11.98 16.91
C PRO A 138 3.15 12.02 15.71
N ARG A 139 2.68 12.62 14.61
CA ARG A 139 3.50 12.86 13.40
C ARG A 139 4.13 11.57 12.83
N ALA A 140 3.43 10.43 12.93
CA ALA A 140 3.93 9.13 12.50
C ALA A 140 4.46 9.12 11.04
N THR A 141 3.72 9.73 10.11
CA THR A 141 4.12 9.85 8.70
C THR A 141 5.42 10.63 8.54
N ALA A 142 5.60 11.73 9.27
CA ALA A 142 6.83 12.52 9.23
C ALA A 142 8.01 11.74 9.82
N ARG A 143 7.80 11.01 10.91
CA ARG A 143 8.81 10.13 11.53
C ARG A 143 9.28 9.04 10.57
N LEU A 144 8.37 8.39 9.84
CA LEU A 144 8.72 7.41 8.80
C LEU A 144 9.54 8.01 7.66
N ARG A 145 9.17 9.22 7.21
CA ARG A 145 9.91 9.92 6.16
C ARG A 145 11.34 10.23 6.59
N VAL A 146 11.53 10.69 7.84
CA VAL A 146 12.86 10.94 8.40
C VAL A 146 13.65 9.64 8.54
N PHE A 147 13.03 8.58 9.05
CA PHE A 147 13.67 7.26 9.15
C PHE A 147 14.15 6.76 7.78
N ARG A 148 13.27 6.76 6.77
CA ARG A 148 13.60 6.33 5.41
C ARG A 148 14.72 7.18 4.82
N PHE A 149 14.64 8.50 4.97
CA PHE A 149 15.71 9.40 4.53
C PHE A 149 17.04 9.05 5.22
N ALA A 150 17.05 8.92 6.54
CA ALA A 150 18.27 8.62 7.30
C ALA A 150 18.88 7.27 6.90
N ALA A 151 18.05 6.25 6.67
CA ALA A 151 18.49 4.92 6.24
C ALA A 151 19.16 4.95 4.85
N LEU A 152 18.68 5.79 3.92
CA LEU A 152 19.23 5.89 2.56
C LEU A 152 20.32 6.98 2.42
N HIS A 153 20.41 7.91 3.38
CA HIS A 153 21.20 9.13 3.22
C HIS A 153 22.70 8.84 3.05
N THR A 154 23.27 7.95 3.86
CA THR A 154 24.71 7.66 3.88
C THR A 154 25.19 7.08 2.55
N GLU A 155 24.50 6.06 2.05
CA GLU A 155 24.80 5.43 0.76
C GLU A 155 24.62 6.41 -0.40
N SER A 156 23.48 7.11 -0.42
CA SER A 156 23.18 8.07 -1.50
C SER A 156 24.20 9.21 -1.52
N ALA A 157 24.54 9.77 -0.36
CA ALA A 157 25.54 10.84 -0.24
C ALA A 157 26.91 10.39 -0.72
N ALA A 158 27.36 9.19 -0.34
CA ALA A 158 28.63 8.63 -0.79
C ALA A 158 28.67 8.48 -2.33
N MET A 159 27.59 7.94 -2.91
CA MET A 159 27.45 7.80 -4.37
C MET A 159 27.52 9.15 -5.09
N TYR A 160 26.81 10.17 -4.59
CA TYR A 160 26.85 11.50 -5.20
C TYR A 160 28.23 12.15 -5.09
N LEU A 161 28.87 12.05 -3.93
CA LEU A 161 30.22 12.56 -3.71
C LEU A 161 31.23 11.92 -4.66
N GLN A 162 31.19 10.60 -4.82
CA GLN A 162 32.06 9.89 -5.75
C GLN A 162 31.85 10.37 -7.20
N ARG A 163 30.60 10.52 -7.64
CA ARG A 163 30.30 11.03 -9.00
C ARG A 163 30.84 12.44 -9.21
N CYS A 164 30.70 13.32 -8.22
CA CYS A 164 31.25 14.67 -8.29
C CYS A 164 32.78 14.67 -8.35
N GLN A 165 33.44 13.81 -7.58
CA GLN A 165 34.90 13.66 -7.61
C GLN A 165 35.37 13.15 -8.97
N THR A 166 34.73 12.13 -9.54
CA THR A 166 35.07 11.63 -10.88
C THR A 166 34.94 12.71 -11.95
N LEU A 167 33.85 13.49 -11.91
CA LEU A 167 33.66 14.61 -12.85
C LEU A 167 34.75 15.68 -12.68
N HIS A 168 35.07 16.02 -11.44
CA HIS A 168 36.12 16.99 -11.13
C HIS A 168 37.48 16.52 -11.67
N LEU A 169 37.86 15.27 -11.40
CA LEU A 169 39.12 14.68 -11.86
C LEU A 169 39.19 14.69 -13.39
N ALA A 170 38.17 14.19 -14.08
CA ALA A 170 38.11 14.17 -15.54
C ALA A 170 38.24 15.58 -16.14
N ALA A 171 37.58 16.59 -15.55
CA ALA A 171 37.69 17.98 -15.97
C ALA A 171 39.11 18.53 -15.74
N THR A 172 39.74 18.23 -14.59
CA THR A 172 41.12 18.66 -14.32
C THR A 172 42.13 17.99 -15.23
N GLU A 173 41.97 16.71 -15.54
CA GLU A 173 42.81 15.96 -16.48
C GLU A 173 42.67 16.50 -17.90
N ALA A 174 41.44 16.69 -18.39
CA ALA A 174 41.18 17.27 -19.70
C ALA A 174 41.80 18.67 -19.84
N ARG A 175 41.65 19.53 -18.81
CA ARG A 175 42.22 20.88 -18.81
C ARG A 175 43.75 20.88 -18.76
N SER A 176 44.35 19.98 -17.99
CA SER A 176 45.80 19.91 -17.80
C SER A 176 46.52 19.12 -18.90
N SER A 177 45.80 18.28 -19.66
CA SER A 177 46.36 17.43 -20.70
C SER A 177 47.10 18.24 -21.77
N GLN A 178 48.41 18.02 -21.84
CA GLN A 178 49.26 18.60 -22.88
C GLN A 178 49.10 17.85 -24.21
N GLU A 179 48.91 16.53 -24.17
CA GLU A 179 48.69 15.72 -25.37
C GLU A 179 47.39 16.10 -26.07
N LEU A 180 46.30 16.27 -25.32
CA LEU A 180 45.03 16.73 -25.87
C LEU A 180 45.20 18.10 -26.54
N ARG A 181 45.93 19.02 -25.90
CA ARG A 181 46.23 20.34 -26.48
C ARG A 181 47.06 20.24 -27.75
N ARG A 182 48.07 19.37 -27.82
CA ARG A 182 48.89 19.16 -29.03
C ARG A 182 48.05 18.61 -30.19
N VAL A 183 47.22 17.59 -29.94
CA VAL A 183 46.35 17.00 -30.98
C VAL A 183 45.37 18.04 -31.52
N LEU A 184 44.77 18.86 -30.66
CA LEU A 184 43.85 19.91 -31.09
C LEU A 184 44.58 21.04 -31.86
N ALA A 185 45.83 21.33 -31.52
CA ALA A 185 46.62 22.36 -32.19
C ALA A 185 47.11 21.96 -33.60
N VAL A 186 47.28 20.66 -33.89
CA VAL A 186 47.73 20.16 -35.21
C VAL A 186 46.61 20.20 -36.26
N ASN A 187 45.35 20.36 -35.85
CA ASN A 187 44.18 20.39 -36.75
C ASN A 187 43.71 21.82 -37.08
N HIS A 188 44.52 22.84 -36.78
CA HIS A 188 44.34 24.25 -37.16
C HIS A 188 45.49 24.71 -38.05
#